data_AF-I0FX46-F1
#
_entry.id   AF-I0FX46-F1
#
_cell.length_a   1.000
_cell.length_b   1.000
_cell.length_c   1.000
_cell.angle_alpha   90.00
_cell.angle_beta   90.00
_cell.angle_gamma   90.00
#
_symmetry.space_group_name_H-M   'P 1'
#
loop_
_entity.id
_entity.type
_entity.pdbx_description
1 polymer ?
#
loop_
_entity_poly.entity_id
_entity_poly.type
_entity_poly.pdbx_seq_one_letter_code
_entity_poly.pdbx_strand_id
1 'polypeptide(L)'
;RDDEECLPAEYAREEVSMLFLINQIPIEKTITQHTACECRPKPAFCPPPQVDCPNGKVWSYSECKCTCRYRCPRPFMQDEDSCECDCLMQNRECKNISRGRKNRRLSNDECDCVRRGLCATPPCLNGRFSINRCTCEGLQWSR
;
A
#
# COMPACT_ATOMS: atom_id res chain seq x y z
N ARG A 1 -13.43 -7.23 12.33
CA ARG A 1 -12.97 -7.06 10.94
C ARG A 1 -12.04 -5.83 10.88
N ASP A 2 -11.24 -5.62 9.84
CA ASP A 2 -10.25 -4.49 9.83
C ASP A 2 -10.89 -3.10 9.78
N ASP A 3 -12.18 -3.02 9.44
CA ASP A 3 -13.06 -1.85 9.39
C ASP A 3 -13.74 -1.50 10.73
N GLU A 4 -13.50 -2.27 11.79
CA GLU A 4 -14.10 -2.07 13.12
C GLU A 4 -13.03 -1.82 14.19
N GLU A 5 -13.34 -0.99 15.17
CA GLU A 5 -12.55 -0.77 16.37
C GLU A 5 -13.33 -1.16 17.63
N CYS A 6 -12.61 -1.64 18.64
CA CYS A 6 -13.17 -2.02 19.92
C CYS A 6 -13.32 -0.77 20.79
N LEU A 7 -14.55 -0.32 21.00
CA LEU A 7 -14.85 0.84 21.84
C LEU A 7 -15.64 0.42 23.09
N PRO A 8 -15.52 1.16 24.21
CA PRO A 8 -16.30 0.86 25.42
C PRO A 8 -17.78 0.99 25.13
N ALA A 9 -18.58 -0.01 25.53
CA ALA A 9 -20.02 0.07 25.39
C ALA A 9 -20.55 1.21 26.28
N GLU A 10 -21.55 1.96 25.80
CA GLU A 10 -22.05 3.16 26.48
C GLU A 10 -22.58 2.89 27.90
N TYR A 11 -23.11 1.69 28.13
CA TYR A 11 -23.66 1.25 29.41
C TYR A 11 -22.65 0.54 30.32
N ALA A 12 -21.40 0.36 29.88
CA ALA A 12 -20.42 -0.51 30.55
C ALA A 12 -19.20 0.27 31.04
N ARG A 13 -19.45 1.36 31.76
CA ARG A 13 -18.43 2.18 32.43
C ARG A 13 -18.73 2.25 33.92
N GLU A 14 -17.73 1.95 34.72
CA GLU A 14 -17.81 1.97 36.18
C GLU A 14 -16.66 2.80 36.77
N GLU A 15 -16.92 3.50 37.87
CA GLU A 15 -15.89 4.23 38.60
C GLU A 15 -15.32 3.35 39.70
N VAL A 16 -14.00 3.21 39.71
CA VAL A 16 -13.28 2.39 40.68
C VAL A 16 -12.21 3.23 41.37
N SER A 17 -12.24 3.27 42.69
CA SER A 17 -11.20 3.89 43.49
C SER A 17 -10.02 2.94 43.64
N MET A 18 -8.83 3.43 43.31
CA MET A 18 -7.58 2.69 43.48
C MET A 18 -6.56 3.53 44.23
N LEU A 19 -5.69 2.88 45.00
CA LEU A 19 -4.57 3.51 45.66
C LEU A 19 -3.37 3.57 44.72
N PHE A 20 -2.84 4.77 44.52
CA PHE A 20 -1.63 5.05 43.75
C PHE A 20 -0.54 5.55 44.67
N LEU A 21 0.71 5.11 44.46
CA LEU A 21 1.86 5.69 45.14
C LEU A 21 2.44 6.81 44.28
N ILE A 22 2.29 8.07 44.70
CA ILE A 22 2.82 9.23 43.99
C ILE A 22 3.79 9.94 44.93
N ASN A 23 5.06 10.04 44.53
CA ASN A 23 6.12 10.62 45.37
C ASN A 23 6.19 9.99 46.78
N GLN A 24 6.05 8.66 46.87
CA GLN A 24 6.03 7.89 48.13
C GLN A 24 4.83 8.17 49.05
N ILE A 25 3.83 8.92 48.58
CA ILE A 25 2.58 9.17 49.30
C ILE A 25 1.47 8.32 48.68
N PRO A 26 0.74 7.50 49.46
CA PRO A 26 -0.43 6.78 48.96
C PRO A 26 -1.58 7.77 48.75
N ILE A 27 -2.08 7.83 47.52
CA ILE A 27 -3.18 8.71 47.10
C ILE A 27 -4.26 7.85 46.47
N GLU A 28 -5.49 7.97 46.99
CA GLU A 28 -6.66 7.35 46.37
C GLU A 28 -7.10 8.17 45.16
N LYS A 29 -7.26 7.51 44.02
CA LYS A 29 -7.82 8.13 42.81
C LYS A 29 -8.93 7.26 42.24
N THR A 30 -10.00 7.91 41.84
CA THR A 30 -11.07 7.31 41.06
C THR A 30 -10.65 7.21 39.60
N ILE A 31 -10.77 6.03 39.01
CA ILE A 31 -10.56 5.79 37.58
C ILE A 31 -11.83 5.23 36.95
N THR A 32 -12.00 5.46 35.65
CA THR A 32 -13.09 4.85 34.89
C THR A 32 -12.62 3.52 34.32
N GLN A 33 -13.28 2.43 34.71
CA GLN A 33 -13.08 1.10 34.17
C GLN A 33 -14.18 0.78 33.15
N HIS A 34 -13.79 0.16 32.03
CA HIS A 34 -14.73 -0.36 31.04
C HIS A 34 -14.97 -1.85 31.30
N THR A 35 -16.23 -2.23 31.58
CA THR A 35 -16.60 -3.62 31.92
C THR A 35 -17.10 -4.41 30.71
N ALA A 36 -17.46 -3.73 29.62
CA ALA A 36 -17.76 -4.34 28.33
C ALA A 36 -17.36 -3.40 27.18
N CYS A 37 -17.09 -4.01 26.03
CA CYS A 37 -16.75 -3.32 24.79
C CYS A 37 -17.61 -3.85 23.64
N GLU A 38 -17.78 -3.02 22.62
CA GLU A 38 -18.47 -3.37 21.39
C GLU A 38 -17.63 -3.00 20.17
N CYS A 39 -17.75 -3.80 19.11
CA CYS A 39 -17.17 -3.46 17.82
C CYS A 39 -17.99 -2.32 17.21
N ARG A 40 -17.39 -1.15 17.09
CA ARG A 40 -17.98 -0.04 16.35
C ARG A 40 -17.25 0.11 15.00
N PRO A 41 -17.95 0.50 13.92
CA PRO A 41 -17.29 0.84 12.68
C PRO A 41 -16.27 1.94 12.95
N LYS A 42 -15.03 1.76 12.49
CA LYS A 42 -14.04 2.83 12.52
C LYS A 42 -14.63 4.02 11.76
N PRO A 43 -14.53 5.26 12.26
CA PRO A 43 -14.84 6.41 11.44
C PRO A 43 -14.00 6.30 10.16
N ALA A 44 -14.61 6.56 9.00
CA ALA A 44 -13.87 6.62 7.75
C ALA A 44 -12.75 7.64 7.96
N PHE A 45 -11.51 7.17 8.07
CA PHE A 45 -10.35 8.00 8.44
C PHE A 45 -10.16 9.17 7.47
N CYS A 46 -10.73 9.03 6.27
CA CYS A 46 -10.80 10.03 5.24
C CYS A 46 -12.26 10.29 4.87
N PRO A 47 -12.67 11.57 4.71
CA PRO A 47 -13.93 11.86 4.04
C PRO A 47 -13.91 11.24 2.63
N PRO A 48 -15.07 10.88 2.07
CA PRO A 48 -15.14 10.48 0.67
C PRO A 48 -14.55 11.58 -0.21
N PRO A 49 -13.86 11.22 -1.31
CA PRO A 49 -13.24 12.20 -2.19
C PRO A 49 -14.31 13.17 -2.71
N GLN A 50 -14.05 14.48 -2.58
CA GLN A 50 -14.95 15.51 -3.10
C GLN A 50 -14.92 15.60 -4.64
N VAL A 51 -13.84 15.09 -5.24
CA VAL A 51 -13.61 15.03 -6.68
C VAL A 51 -13.05 13.67 -7.06
N ASP A 52 -13.46 13.17 -8.22
CA ASP A 52 -12.91 11.93 -8.75
C ASP A 52 -11.39 12.04 -8.93
N CYS A 53 -10.70 10.94 -8.65
CA CYS A 53 -9.26 10.90 -8.86
C CYS A 53 -8.91 11.07 -10.34
N PRO A 54 -7.82 11.79 -10.65
CA PRO A 54 -7.37 11.95 -12.03
C PRO A 54 -6.98 10.60 -12.64
N ASN A 55 -6.95 10.54 -13.97
CA ASN A 55 -6.72 9.32 -14.74
C ASN A 55 -5.58 8.46 -14.19
N GLY A 56 -5.84 7.16 -14.02
CA GLY A 56 -4.85 6.19 -13.54
C GLY A 56 -4.67 6.17 -12.01
N LYS A 57 -5.34 7.06 -11.25
CA LYS A 57 -5.32 7.06 -9.79
C LYS A 57 -6.63 6.54 -9.19
N VAL A 58 -6.55 6.09 -7.94
CA VAL A 58 -7.66 5.62 -7.11
C VAL A 58 -7.55 6.26 -5.72
N TRP A 59 -8.69 6.50 -5.09
CA TRP A 59 -8.71 7.06 -3.75
C TRP A 59 -8.20 6.03 -2.73
N SER A 60 -7.14 6.37 -2.01
CA SER A 60 -6.62 5.57 -0.92
C SER A 60 -7.23 6.03 0.40
N TYR A 61 -8.05 5.17 1.00
CA TYR A 61 -8.63 5.41 2.33
C TYR A 61 -7.61 5.27 3.46
N SER A 62 -6.43 4.68 3.22
CA SER A 62 -5.35 4.64 4.20
C SER A 62 -4.48 5.90 4.19
N GLU A 63 -4.37 6.58 3.05
CA GLU A 63 -3.53 7.77 2.88
C GLU A 63 -4.32 9.08 2.67
N CYS A 64 -5.64 9.02 2.62
CA CYS A 64 -6.54 10.15 2.38
C CYS A 64 -6.19 10.99 1.14
N LYS A 65 -5.72 10.34 0.08
CA LYS A 65 -5.36 10.98 -1.19
C LYS A 65 -5.53 10.04 -2.37
N CYS A 66 -5.55 10.60 -3.58
CA CYS A 66 -5.45 9.82 -4.81
C CYS A 66 -4.05 9.23 -4.95
N THR A 67 -3.96 7.92 -5.15
CA THR A 67 -2.73 7.14 -5.35
C THR A 67 -2.82 6.38 -6.66
N CYS A 68 -1.70 5.99 -7.24
CA CYS A 68 -1.72 5.23 -8.49
C CYS A 68 -2.42 3.87 -8.36
N ARG A 69 -3.27 3.55 -9.33
CA ARG A 69 -4.09 2.32 -9.32
C ARG A 69 -3.26 1.05 -9.25
N TYR A 70 -2.09 1.06 -9.88
CA TYR A 70 -1.17 -0.06 -9.90
C TYR A 70 0.21 0.43 -9.48
N ARG A 71 0.87 -0.34 -8.62
CA ARG A 71 2.27 -0.08 -8.28
C ARG A 71 3.19 -0.51 -9.41
N CYS A 72 4.34 0.14 -9.53
CA CYS A 72 5.39 -0.36 -10.41
C CYS A 72 6.04 -1.63 -9.84
N PRO A 73 6.36 -2.62 -10.70
CA PRO A 73 7.10 -3.79 -10.26
C PRO A 73 8.57 -3.40 -10.02
N ARG A 74 9.18 -3.93 -8.96
CA ARG A 74 10.61 -3.69 -8.70
C ARG A 74 11.46 -4.33 -9.80
N PRO A 75 12.54 -3.70 -10.26
CA PRO A 75 13.19 -2.50 -9.73
C PRO A 75 12.76 -1.16 -10.37
N PHE A 76 11.62 -1.11 -11.08
CA PHE A 76 11.11 0.12 -11.69
C PHE A 76 10.56 1.05 -10.59
N MET A 77 10.73 2.35 -10.79
CA MET A 77 10.23 3.38 -9.89
C MET A 77 8.96 3.99 -10.43
N GLN A 78 8.05 4.33 -9.53
CA GLN A 78 6.79 4.96 -9.87
C GLN A 78 6.96 6.48 -9.85
N ASP A 79 6.50 7.12 -10.92
CA ASP A 79 6.18 8.54 -10.90
C ASP A 79 4.79 8.71 -10.26
N GLU A 80 4.73 9.37 -9.11
CA GLU A 80 3.49 9.58 -8.36
C GLU A 80 2.52 10.53 -9.06
N ASP A 81 2.99 11.38 -9.99
CA ASP A 81 2.16 12.33 -10.71
C ASP A 81 1.49 11.67 -11.91
N SER A 82 2.27 11.01 -12.76
CA SER A 82 1.81 10.37 -14.00
C SER A 82 1.37 8.91 -13.83
N CYS A 83 1.75 8.25 -12.73
CA CYS A 83 1.63 6.82 -12.52
C CYS A 83 2.40 5.94 -13.52
N GLU A 84 3.29 6.55 -14.30
CA GLU A 84 4.18 5.81 -15.18
C GLU A 84 5.31 5.16 -14.38
N CYS A 85 5.78 4.03 -14.88
CA CYS A 85 6.97 3.37 -14.33
C CYS A 85 8.18 3.84 -15.11
N ASP A 86 9.23 4.27 -14.42
CA ASP A 86 10.49 4.66 -15.02
C ASP A 86 11.66 3.88 -14.42
N CYS A 87 12.75 3.87 -15.18
CA CYS A 87 13.98 3.22 -14.86
C CYS A 87 15.06 4.27 -14.66
N LEU A 88 15.37 4.61 -13.40
CA LEU A 88 16.44 5.56 -13.11
C LEU A 88 17.73 5.17 -13.83
N MET A 89 18.36 6.16 -14.48
CA MET A 89 19.53 5.96 -15.34
C MET A 89 20.69 5.23 -14.64
N GLN A 90 20.77 5.25 -13.32
CA GLN A 90 21.84 4.62 -12.56
C GLN A 90 21.54 3.15 -12.19
N ASN A 91 20.28 2.70 -12.26
CA ASN A 91 19.90 1.34 -11.89
C ASN A 91 20.19 0.35 -13.04
N ARG A 92 21.32 -0.35 -12.93
CA ARG A 92 21.76 -1.35 -13.92
C ARG A 92 20.80 -2.53 -14.06
N GLU A 93 20.18 -2.96 -12.97
CA GLU A 93 19.27 -4.11 -12.97
C GLU A 93 18.01 -3.78 -13.77
N CYS A 94 17.38 -2.66 -13.44
CA CYS A 94 16.23 -2.13 -14.16
C CYS A 94 16.51 -1.98 -15.66
N LYS A 95 17.65 -1.37 -16.02
CA LYS A 95 18.06 -1.22 -17.44
C LYS A 95 18.24 -2.53 -18.18
N ASN A 96 18.74 -3.55 -17.49
CA ASN A 96 18.94 -4.86 -18.09
C ASN A 96 17.61 -5.57 -18.36
N ILE A 97 16.63 -5.39 -17.46
CA ILE A 97 15.27 -5.92 -17.63
C ILE A 97 14.54 -5.14 -18.74
N SER A 98 14.56 -3.81 -18.72
CA SER A 98 13.87 -2.97 -19.72
C SER A 98 14.42 -3.17 -21.14
N ARG A 99 15.71 -3.50 -21.28
CA ARG A 99 16.34 -3.87 -22.57
C ARG A 99 16.09 -5.31 -23.00
N GLY A 100 15.50 -6.14 -22.15
CA GLY A 100 15.28 -7.55 -22.47
C GLY A 100 16.56 -8.37 -22.58
N ARG A 101 17.59 -8.05 -21.78
CA ARG A 101 18.84 -8.83 -21.83
C ARG A 101 18.57 -10.29 -21.47
N LYS A 102 19.26 -11.20 -22.17
CA LYS A 102 19.18 -12.65 -21.93
C LYS A 102 19.39 -12.94 -20.43
N ASN A 103 18.50 -13.75 -19.86
CA ASN A 103 18.48 -14.13 -18.43
C ASN A 103 18.21 -12.99 -17.43
N ARG A 104 17.68 -11.84 -17.89
CA ARG A 104 17.25 -10.75 -17.01
C ARG A 104 15.73 -10.62 -17.09
N ARG A 105 15.08 -10.89 -15.97
CA ARG A 105 13.63 -10.91 -15.81
C ARG A 105 13.28 -10.35 -14.43
N LEU A 106 12.02 -9.98 -14.23
CA LEU A 106 11.51 -9.68 -12.90
C LEU A 106 11.71 -10.88 -11.96
N SER A 107 11.79 -10.61 -10.66
CA SER A 107 11.68 -11.68 -9.66
C SER A 107 10.32 -12.39 -9.81
N ASN A 108 10.21 -13.61 -9.26
CA ASN A 108 8.97 -14.39 -9.36
C ASN A 108 7.79 -13.62 -8.75
N ASP A 109 7.98 -13.02 -7.56
CA ASP A 109 6.93 -12.28 -6.86
C ASP A 109 6.46 -11.05 -7.64
N GLU A 110 7.40 -10.29 -8.23
CA GLU A 110 7.08 -9.11 -9.03
C GLU A 110 6.43 -9.51 -10.36
N CYS A 111 6.84 -10.63 -10.96
CA CYS A 111 6.18 -11.15 -12.14
C CYS A 111 4.76 -11.63 -11.86
N ASP A 112 4.54 -12.32 -10.74
CA ASP A 112 3.20 -12.74 -10.32
C ASP A 112 2.30 -11.54 -10.05
N CYS A 113 2.85 -10.46 -9.49
CA CYS A 113 2.12 -9.21 -9.32
C CYS A 113 1.63 -8.64 -10.67
N VAL A 114 2.51 -8.59 -11.68
CA VAL A 114 2.13 -8.13 -13.04
C VAL A 114 1.12 -9.09 -13.67
N ARG A 115 1.33 -10.41 -13.55
CA ARG A 115 0.45 -11.45 -14.13
C ARG A 115 -0.97 -11.40 -13.56
N ARG A 116 -1.10 -11.09 -12.27
CA ARG A 116 -2.40 -10.95 -11.59
C ARG A 116 -3.05 -9.58 -11.81
N GLY A 117 -2.39 -8.67 -12.53
CA GLY A 117 -2.87 -7.30 -12.72
C GLY A 117 -2.82 -6.44 -11.46
N LEU A 118 -1.99 -6.81 -10.48
CA LEU A 118 -1.77 -6.05 -9.25
C LEU A 118 -0.65 -5.00 -9.41
N CYS A 119 0.24 -5.21 -10.39
CA CYS A 119 1.31 -4.29 -10.75
C CYS A 119 1.14 -3.81 -12.20
N ALA A 120 1.65 -2.61 -12.47
CA ALA A 120 1.73 -2.08 -13.81
C ALA A 120 2.66 -2.93 -14.69
N THR A 121 2.41 -2.93 -16.00
CA THR A 121 3.31 -3.59 -16.95
C THR A 121 4.60 -2.77 -17.07
N PRO A 122 5.80 -3.36 -16.89
CA PRO A 122 7.04 -2.62 -16.98
C PRO A 122 7.25 -2.00 -18.37
N PRO A 123 7.85 -0.81 -18.46
CA PRO A 123 8.25 -0.22 -19.72
C PRO A 123 9.43 -1.00 -20.32
N CYS A 124 9.29 -1.35 -21.60
CA CYS A 124 10.38 -1.95 -22.37
C CYS A 124 10.99 -0.90 -23.29
N LEU A 125 12.33 -0.81 -23.30
CA LEU A 125 13.04 0.11 -24.18
C LEU A 125 12.82 -0.26 -25.65
N ASN A 126 12.75 -1.57 -25.93
CA ASN A 126 12.45 -2.12 -27.24
C ASN A 126 11.40 -3.22 -27.11
N GLY A 127 10.38 -3.19 -27.96
CA GLY A 127 9.34 -4.23 -28.02
C GLY A 127 8.35 -4.17 -26.86
N ARG A 128 8.00 -5.34 -26.30
CA ARG A 128 6.93 -5.46 -25.30
C ARG A 128 7.30 -6.39 -24.15
N PHE A 129 6.68 -6.19 -22.99
CA PHE A 129 6.85 -7.07 -21.85
C PHE A 129 6.10 -8.39 -22.05
N SER A 130 6.79 -9.52 -21.88
CA SER A 130 6.21 -10.85 -21.93
C SER A 130 5.80 -11.29 -20.53
N ILE A 131 4.49 -11.31 -20.25
CA ILE A 131 3.94 -11.72 -18.94
C ILE A 131 4.31 -13.17 -18.60
N ASN A 132 4.41 -14.03 -19.61
CA ASN A 132 4.76 -15.44 -19.42
C ASN A 132 6.24 -15.62 -19.07
N ARG A 133 7.13 -14.85 -19.70
CA ARG A 133 8.58 -14.94 -19.48
C ARG A 133 9.12 -13.95 -18.46
N CYS A 134 8.29 -13.03 -17.99
CA CYS A 134 8.62 -11.97 -17.03
C CYS A 134 9.76 -11.05 -17.50
N THR A 135 9.92 -10.88 -18.81
CA THR A 135 11.05 -10.14 -19.41
C THR A 135 10.57 -9.30 -20.59
N CYS A 136 11.31 -8.24 -20.91
CA CYS A 136 11.08 -7.49 -22.14
C CYS A 136 11.57 -8.30 -23.34
N GLU A 137 10.74 -8.43 -24.35
CA GLU A 137 11.09 -9.07 -25.61
C GLU A 137 11.17 -7.99 -26.69
N GLY A 138 12.34 -7.87 -27.33
CA GLY A 138 12.49 -6.99 -28.48
C GLY A 138 11.64 -7.45 -29.65
N LEU A 139 11.31 -6.53 -30.57
CA LEU A 139 10.81 -6.89 -31.90
C LEU A 139 11.89 -7.77 -32.55
N GLN A 140 11.63 -9.06 -32.70
CA GLN A 140 12.51 -9.94 -33.47
C GLN A 140 12.55 -9.36 -34.88
N TRP A 141 13.72 -8.84 -35.29
CA TRP A 141 13.98 -8.58 -36.69
C TRP A 141 14.01 -9.94 -37.37
N SER A 142 12.95 -10.25 -38.10
CA SER A 142 12.92 -11.34 -39.07
C SER A 142 14.15 -11.17 -39.98
N ARG A 143 15.11 -12.08 -39.85
CA ARG A 143 16.20 -12.23 -40.83
C ARG A 143 15.69 -12.98 -42.04
#